data_AF-A0A1H6T2M4-F1
#
_entry.id   AF-A0A1H6T2M4-F1
#
_cell.length_a   1.000
_cell.length_b   1.000
_cell.length_c   1.000
_cell.angle_alpha   90.00
_cell.angle_beta   90.00
_cell.angle_gamma   90.00
#
_symmetry.space_group_name_H-M   'P 1'
#
loop_
_entity.id
_entity.type
_entity.pdbx_description
1 polymer ?
#
loop_
_entity_poly.entity_id
_entity_poly.type
_entity_poly.pdbx_seq_one_letter_code
_entity_poly.pdbx_strand_id
1 'polypeptide(L)'
;MDWPHDPDGEQGSEGRRQYGHAIIAKKVDEEGDFPLDRDSFVAEYGDDPIRIDSETVVPLEEIFDHVEESSFETIVDMHQAVGKGMRRGGLWFYEGADKFSRTR
;
A
#
# COMPACT_ATOMS: atom_id res chain seq x y z
N MET A 1 -0.69 4.44 -17.00
CA MET A 1 -2.10 4.10 -16.70
C MET A 1 -2.90 5.37 -16.61
N ASP A 2 -4.19 5.29 -16.93
CA ASP A 2 -5.17 6.33 -16.61
C ASP A 2 -5.67 6.00 -15.20
N TRP A 3 -5.35 6.86 -14.23
CA TRP A 3 -5.65 6.60 -12.83
C TRP A 3 -7.04 7.13 -12.47
N PRO A 4 -7.81 6.47 -11.58
CA PRO A 4 -9.12 6.95 -11.13
C PRO A 4 -9.04 8.32 -10.44
N HIS A 5 -7.88 8.68 -9.90
CA HIS A 5 -7.58 10.01 -9.37
C HIS A 5 -6.09 10.34 -9.52
N ASP A 6 -5.71 11.60 -9.26
CA ASP A 6 -4.32 12.05 -9.30
C ASP A 6 -3.49 11.30 -8.22
N PRO A 7 -2.47 10.51 -8.60
CA PRO A 7 -1.59 9.83 -7.64
C PRO A 7 -0.90 10.77 -6.65
N ASP A 8 -0.73 12.04 -7.02
CA ASP A 8 -0.12 13.08 -6.19
C ASP A 8 -1.15 14.05 -5.61
N GLY A 9 -2.45 13.78 -5.78
CA GLY A 9 -3.56 14.55 -5.20
C GLY A 9 -3.89 14.19 -3.74
N GLU A 10 -5.01 14.71 -3.24
CA GLU A 10 -5.46 14.53 -1.85
C GLU A 10 -5.75 13.07 -1.48
N GLN A 11 -6.34 12.32 -2.41
CA GLN A 11 -6.63 10.89 -2.26
C GLN A 11 -5.38 10.01 -2.41
N GLY A 12 -4.32 10.55 -3.02
CA GLY A 12 -3.03 9.89 -3.20
C GLY A 12 -1.97 10.40 -2.23
N SER A 13 -0.79 10.70 -2.78
CA SER A 13 0.43 11.01 -2.04
C SER A 13 0.47 12.42 -1.44
N GLU A 14 -0.52 13.28 -1.73
CA GLU A 14 -0.57 14.69 -1.31
C GLU A 14 0.72 15.46 -1.63
N GLY A 15 1.06 15.54 -2.92
CA GLY A 15 2.31 16.15 -3.35
C GLY A 15 3.53 15.42 -2.80
N ARG A 16 3.47 14.08 -2.73
CA ARG A 16 4.57 13.19 -2.33
C ARG A 16 4.97 13.27 -0.86
N ARG A 17 4.00 13.59 0.02
CA ARG A 17 4.15 13.55 1.48
C ARG A 17 3.77 12.20 2.09
N GLN A 18 3.00 11.39 1.37
CA GLN A 18 2.49 10.10 1.83
C GLN A 18 2.83 8.99 0.83
N TYR A 19 3.09 7.78 1.33
CA TYR A 19 3.52 6.64 0.53
C TYR A 19 2.92 5.33 1.09
N GLY A 20 2.71 4.35 0.21
CA GLY A 20 2.34 2.97 0.54
C GLY A 20 1.23 2.91 1.58
N HIS A 21 1.57 2.41 2.77
CA HIS A 21 0.68 2.28 3.93
C HIS A 21 -0.14 3.53 4.23
N ALA A 22 0.46 4.73 4.19
CA ALA A 22 -0.27 5.96 4.52
C ALA A 22 -1.40 6.24 3.52
N ILE A 23 -1.19 5.91 2.24
CA ILE A 23 -2.22 6.08 1.19
C ILE A 23 -3.30 5.01 1.35
N ILE A 24 -2.91 3.75 1.64
CA ILE A 24 -3.86 2.64 1.85
C ILE A 24 -4.75 2.91 3.08
N ALA A 25 -4.19 3.44 4.17
CA ALA A 25 -4.92 3.76 5.38
C ALA A 25 -6.04 4.80 5.17
N LYS A 26 -5.92 5.69 4.18
CA LYS A 26 -6.98 6.67 3.85
C LYS A 26 -8.26 6.04 3.30
N LYS A 27 -8.17 4.78 2.85
CA LYS A 27 -9.28 4.06 2.18
C LYS A 27 -10.15 3.29 3.17
N VAL A 28 -9.82 3.34 4.45
CA VAL A 28 -10.52 2.59 5.51
C VAL A 28 -10.80 3.49 6.70
N ASP A 29 -11.92 3.26 7.36
CA ASP A 29 -12.29 3.80 8.66
C ASP A 29 -11.96 2.78 9.76
N GLU A 30 -11.09 3.16 10.71
CA GLU A 30 -10.62 2.25 11.77
C GLU A 30 -11.73 1.74 12.70
N GLU A 31 -12.83 2.49 12.85
CA GLU A 31 -13.93 2.14 13.76
C GLU A 31 -15.08 1.41 13.04
N GLY A 32 -15.24 1.61 11.73
CA GLY A 32 -16.40 1.16 10.96
C GLY A 32 -16.15 0.05 9.93
N ASP A 33 -14.93 -0.06 9.38
CA ASP A 33 -14.66 -0.96 8.25
C ASP A 33 -14.08 -2.32 8.65
N PHE A 34 -13.71 -2.48 9.92
CA PHE A 34 -13.13 -3.72 10.43
C PHE A 34 -14.18 -4.62 11.12
N PRO A 35 -14.16 -5.94 10.88
CA PRO A 35 -13.18 -6.69 10.10
C PRO A 35 -13.31 -6.47 8.58
N LEU A 36 -12.17 -6.24 7.93
CA LEU A 36 -12.06 -5.90 6.51
C LEU A 36 -11.83 -7.16 5.67
N ASP A 37 -12.65 -7.38 4.65
CA ASP A 37 -12.47 -8.45 3.65
C ASP A 37 -11.54 -7.99 2.52
N ARG A 38 -10.51 -8.77 2.21
CA ARG A 38 -9.49 -8.41 1.22
C ARG A 38 -10.09 -8.28 -0.18
N ASP A 39 -10.88 -9.26 -0.60
CA ASP A 39 -11.36 -9.34 -1.98
C ASP A 39 -12.37 -8.22 -2.26
N SER A 40 -13.21 -7.89 -1.27
CA SER A 40 -14.11 -6.74 -1.32
C SER A 40 -13.35 -5.41 -1.40
N PHE A 41 -12.31 -5.25 -0.58
CA PHE A 41 -11.46 -4.06 -0.58
C PHE A 41 -10.71 -3.86 -1.91
N VAL A 42 -10.17 -4.95 -2.48
CA VAL A 42 -9.51 -4.92 -3.80
C VAL A 42 -10.52 -4.69 -4.92
N ALA A 43 -11.73 -5.23 -4.83
CA ALA A 43 -12.76 -4.98 -5.83
C ALA A 43 -13.19 -3.50 -5.87
N GLU A 44 -13.15 -2.80 -4.72
CA GLU A 44 -13.51 -1.39 -4.63
C GLU A 44 -12.35 -0.46 -5.02
N TYR A 45 -11.13 -0.76 -4.57
CA TYR A 45 -9.99 0.15 -4.68
C TYR A 45 -8.82 -0.38 -5.53
N GLY A 46 -8.97 -1.51 -6.21
CA GLY A 46 -7.88 -2.22 -6.89
C GLY A 46 -7.10 -1.34 -7.87
N ASP A 47 -7.81 -0.52 -8.65
CA ASP A 47 -7.23 0.40 -9.65
C ASP A 47 -6.64 1.69 -9.04
N ASP A 48 -6.81 1.93 -7.74
CA ASP A 48 -6.39 3.19 -7.13
C ASP A 48 -4.87 3.31 -7.08
N PRO A 49 -4.30 4.48 -7.46
CA PRO A 49 -2.87 4.68 -7.48
C PRO A 49 -2.27 4.72 -6.07
N ILE A 50 -1.31 3.83 -5.82
CA ILE A 50 -0.49 3.81 -4.62
C ILE A 50 0.94 4.16 -4.98
N ARG A 51 1.36 5.37 -4.55
CA ARG A 51 2.77 5.77 -4.65
C ARG A 51 3.58 5.03 -3.59
N ILE A 52 4.53 4.21 -3.99
CA ILE A 52 5.36 3.42 -3.08
C ILE A 52 6.75 4.05 -2.86
N ASP A 53 7.23 4.85 -3.81
CA ASP A 53 8.45 5.65 -3.69
C ASP A 53 8.41 6.91 -4.58
N SER A 54 9.53 7.62 -4.69
CA SER A 54 9.64 8.88 -5.44
C SER A 54 9.36 8.75 -6.95
N GLU A 55 9.51 7.56 -7.51
CA GLU A 55 9.45 7.27 -8.94
C GLU A 55 8.29 6.33 -9.27
N THR A 56 7.91 5.46 -8.34
CA THR A 56 7.01 4.32 -8.60
C THR A 56 5.62 4.54 -8.03
N VAL A 57 4.61 4.32 -8.88
CA VAL A 57 3.19 4.26 -8.54
C VAL A 57 2.63 2.98 -9.14
N VAL A 58 1.95 2.18 -8.32
CA VAL A 58 1.33 0.90 -8.69
C VAL A 58 -0.16 0.94 -8.33
N PRO A 59 -1.01 0.15 -9.00
CA PRO A 59 -2.38 -0.03 -8.53
C PRO A 59 -2.38 -0.78 -7.19
N LEU A 60 -3.41 -0.57 -6.37
CA LEU A 60 -3.54 -1.23 -5.08
C LEU A 60 -3.57 -2.76 -5.22
N GLU A 61 -4.22 -3.27 -6.26
CA GLU A 61 -4.29 -4.72 -6.52
C GLU A 61 -2.90 -5.37 -6.62
N GLU A 62 -1.91 -4.69 -7.19
CA GLU A 62 -0.54 -5.21 -7.35
C GLU A 62 0.13 -5.46 -5.98
N ILE A 63 -0.19 -4.64 -4.98
CA ILE A 63 0.29 -4.86 -3.61
C ILE A 63 -0.44 -6.05 -2.97
N PHE A 64 -1.75 -6.16 -3.20
CA PHE A 64 -2.62 -7.15 -2.58
C PHE A 64 -2.51 -8.55 -3.22
N ASP A 65 -2.02 -8.67 -4.45
CA ASP A 65 -1.60 -9.94 -5.07
C ASP A 65 -0.56 -10.69 -4.22
N HIS A 66 0.17 -9.96 -3.38
CA HIS A 66 1.18 -10.53 -2.49
C HIS A 66 0.71 -10.69 -1.05
N VAL A 67 -0.51 -10.27 -0.71
CA VAL A 67 -1.13 -10.39 0.61
C VAL A 67 -1.87 -11.73 0.72
N GLU A 68 -1.45 -12.55 1.69
CA GLU A 68 -1.96 -13.93 1.84
C GLU A 68 -3.26 -13.98 2.65
N GLU A 69 -3.39 -13.11 3.63
CA GLU A 69 -4.54 -13.03 4.51
C GLU A 69 -5.77 -12.56 3.72
N SER A 70 -6.90 -13.27 3.85
CA SER A 70 -8.16 -12.93 3.17
C SER A 70 -9.01 -11.91 3.92
N SER A 71 -8.74 -11.68 5.20
CA SER A 71 -9.42 -10.69 6.03
C SER A 71 -8.52 -10.16 7.14
N PHE A 72 -8.86 -8.98 7.67
CA PHE A 72 -8.10 -8.30 8.70
C PHE A 72 -9.04 -7.85 9.83
N GLU A 73 -8.73 -8.18 11.08
CA GLU A 73 -9.58 -7.81 12.22
C GLU A 73 -9.40 -6.36 12.65
N THR A 74 -8.24 -5.77 12.35
CA THR A 74 -7.89 -4.39 12.69
C THR A 74 -7.00 -3.76 11.63
N ILE A 75 -6.88 -2.43 11.66
CA ILE A 75 -5.94 -1.71 10.80
C ILE A 75 -4.49 -2.15 11.02
N VAL A 76 -4.14 -2.56 12.25
CA VAL A 76 -2.80 -3.06 12.56
C VAL A 76 -2.55 -4.39 11.84
N ASP A 77 -3.53 -5.30 11.83
CA ASP A 77 -3.44 -6.57 11.10
C ASP A 77 -3.29 -6.34 9.60
N MET A 78 -4.08 -5.41 9.05
CA MET A 78 -3.98 -5.01 7.64
C MET A 78 -2.59 -4.44 7.32
N HIS A 79 -2.07 -3.51 8.11
CA HIS A 79 -0.75 -2.91 7.89
C HIS A 79 0.38 -3.94 7.95
N GLN A 80 0.30 -4.90 8.87
CA GLN A 80 1.27 -5.99 8.97
C GLN A 80 1.23 -6.87 7.72
N ALA A 81 0.03 -7.26 7.28
CA ALA A 81 -0.16 -8.09 6.09
C ALA A 81 0.32 -7.39 4.81
N VAL A 82 -0.08 -6.13 4.59
CA VAL A 82 0.42 -5.29 3.49
C VAL A 82 1.93 -5.15 3.55
N GLY A 83 2.50 -4.92 4.74
CA GLY A 83 3.95 -4.80 4.91
C GLY A 83 4.72 -6.08 4.54
N LYS A 84 4.17 -7.25 4.83
CA LYS A 84 4.71 -8.55 4.39
C LYS A 84 4.55 -8.72 2.88
N GLY A 85 3.37 -8.41 2.35
CA GLY A 85 3.06 -8.49 0.92
C GLY A 85 3.99 -7.64 0.06
N MET A 86 4.18 -6.37 0.41
CA MET A 86 5.12 -5.49 -0.29
C MET A 86 6.56 -6.01 -0.28
N ARG A 87 7.02 -6.62 0.83
CA ARG A 87 8.36 -7.24 0.89
C ARG A 87 8.46 -8.49 0.00
N ARG A 88 7.42 -9.32 -0.01
CA ARG A 88 7.33 -10.52 -0.86
C ARG A 88 7.30 -10.15 -2.34
N GLY A 89 6.57 -9.09 -2.70
CA GLY A 89 6.43 -8.59 -4.06
C GLY A 89 7.60 -7.72 -4.56
N GLY A 90 8.59 -7.42 -3.71
CA GLY A 90 9.67 -6.51 -4.08
C GLY A 90 9.23 -5.05 -4.25
N LEU A 91 8.05 -4.68 -3.74
CA LEU A 91 7.48 -3.33 -3.76
C LEU A 91 7.97 -2.46 -2.59
N TRP A 92 9.02 -2.91 -1.90
CA TRP A 92 9.57 -2.24 -0.73
C TRP A 92 10.96 -1.68 -1.06
N PHE A 93 11.04 -0.35 -1.22
CA PHE A 93 12.26 0.32 -1.67
C PHE A 93 13.42 0.30 -0.64
N TYR A 94 13.12 0.09 0.64
CA TYR A 94 14.15 0.03 1.68
C TYR A 94 14.71 -1.39 1.84
N GLU A 95 15.81 -1.68 1.16
CA GLU A 95 16.52 -2.98 1.22
C GLU A 95 17.50 -3.13 2.42
N GLY A 96 17.35 -2.29 3.46
CA GLY A 96 18.17 -2.35 4.66
C GLY A 96 19.47 -1.55 4.61
N ALA A 97 20.09 -1.37 5.77
CA ALA A 97 21.34 -0.62 5.90
C ALA A 97 22.50 -1.24 5.11
N ASP A 98 22.45 -2.54 4.79
CA ASP A 98 23.50 -3.25 4.04
C ASP A 98 23.70 -2.73 2.61
N LYS A 99 22.65 -2.18 1.98
CA LYS A 99 22.77 -1.52 0.67
C LYS A 99 23.48 -0.17 0.74
N PHE A 100 23.51 0.44 1.91
CA PHE A 100 24.18 1.72 2.18
C PHE A 100 25.49 1.55 2.99
N SER A 101 25.75 0.36 3.54
CA SER A 101 26.96 0.05 4.32
C SER A 101 28.15 -0.39 3.44
N ARG A 102 27.96 -0.56 2.13
CA ARG A 102 29.07 -0.65 1.15
C ARG A 102 29.72 0.71 0.94
N THR A 103 30.33 1.24 2.00
CA THR A 103 31.38 2.27 1.91
C THR A 103 32.36 2.06 3.06
N ARG A 104 33.19 1.01 2.94
CA ARG A 104 34.67 1.04 2.97
C ARG A 104 35.24 -0.36 3.17
#